data_AF-A0A1J4NTU6-F1
#
_entry.id   AF-A0A1J4NTU6-F1
#
_cell.length_a   1.000
_cell.length_b   1.000
_cell.length_c   1.000
_cell.angle_alpha   90.00
_cell.angle_beta   90.00
_cell.angle_gamma   90.00
#
_symmetry.space_group_name_H-M   'P 1'
#
loop_
_entity.id
_entity.type
_entity.pdbx_description
1 polymer ?
#
loop_
_entity_poly.entity_id
_entity_poly.type
_entity_poly.pdbx_seq_one_letter_code
_entity_poly.pdbx_strand_id
1 'polypeptide(L)'
;MEVAAGVGGTELARNKRLVVDSFRYVFDAEDADAVPRFFAADYRQHMPGVPSGRAALEHFVRTGFPDGPKPVPDTPLTPPAVVMAEGRLVIYAVPRPQPDPERPGQEYPYLVFNCFRVENGLLAEHWSGLNEAAPLRMPGRDGP
;
A
#
# COMPACT_ATOMS: atom_id res chain seq x y z
N MET A 1 -33.98 10.11 5.55
CA MET A 1 -32.72 9.35 5.55
C MET A 1 -31.60 10.37 5.38
N GLU A 2 -31.11 10.89 6.50
CA GLU A 2 -30.16 12.00 6.52
C GLU A 2 -28.75 11.41 6.48
N VAL A 3 -28.03 11.64 5.39
CA VAL A 3 -26.68 11.10 5.19
C VAL A 3 -25.71 11.93 6.02
N ALA A 4 -24.98 11.26 6.92
CA ALA A 4 -23.93 11.81 7.77
C ALA A 4 -22.70 12.28 6.97
N ALA A 5 -22.88 13.27 6.09
CA ALA A 5 -21.85 13.76 5.18
C ALA A 5 -20.68 14.48 5.88
N GLY A 6 -20.83 14.90 7.14
CA GLY A 6 -19.78 15.63 7.89
C GLY A 6 -18.70 14.75 8.53
N VAL A 7 -19.11 13.70 9.25
CA VAL A 7 -18.19 12.83 10.00
C VAL A 7 -17.52 11.81 9.07
N GLY A 8 -18.30 11.18 8.20
CA GLY A 8 -17.79 10.21 7.22
C GLY A 8 -16.79 10.84 6.25
N GLY A 9 -17.09 12.04 5.73
CA GLY A 9 -16.16 12.75 4.84
C GLY A 9 -14.79 13.03 5.47
N THR A 10 -14.77 13.40 6.75
CA THR A 10 -13.52 13.72 7.47
C THR A 10 -12.75 12.45 7.86
N GLU A 11 -13.44 11.36 8.23
CA GLU A 11 -12.81 10.06 8.46
C GLU A 11 -12.18 9.50 7.18
N LEU A 12 -12.89 9.53 6.06
CA LEU A 12 -12.36 9.09 4.77
C LEU A 12 -11.13 9.91 4.36
N ALA A 13 -11.14 11.23 4.55
CA ALA A 13 -9.99 12.08 4.28
C ALA A 13 -8.79 11.72 5.16
N ARG A 14 -9.00 11.45 6.45
CA ARG A 14 -7.96 10.98 7.38
C ARG A 14 -7.39 9.63 6.96
N ASN A 15 -8.22 8.67 6.57
CA ASN A 15 -7.77 7.34 6.15
C ASN A 15 -6.92 7.42 4.88
N LYS A 16 -7.33 8.21 3.88
CA LYS A 16 -6.51 8.46 2.68
C LYS A 16 -5.16 9.08 3.04
N ARG A 17 -5.17 10.07 3.93
CA ARG A 17 -3.96 10.76 4.38
C ARG A 17 -3.01 9.83 5.12
N LEU A 18 -3.54 8.95 5.97
CA LEU A 18 -2.75 7.94 6.70
C LEU A 18 -1.95 7.06 5.73
N VAL A 19 -2.59 6.56 4.67
CA VAL A 19 -1.89 5.76 3.64
C VAL A 19 -0.87 6.61 2.89
N VAL A 20 -1.23 7.80 2.42
CA VAL A 20 -0.28 8.67 1.70
C VAL A 20 0.96 9.01 2.56
N ASP A 21 0.75 9.34 3.83
CA ASP A 21 1.83 9.67 4.75
C ASP A 21 2.65 8.43 5.12
N SER A 22 2.07 7.23 5.22
CA SER A 22 2.89 6.03 5.46
C SER A 22 3.92 5.82 4.35
N PHE A 23 3.58 6.08 3.08
CA PHE A 23 4.55 6.02 1.99
C PHE A 23 5.64 7.08 2.11
N ARG A 24 5.26 8.33 2.38
CA ARG A 24 6.22 9.45 2.54
C ARG A 24 7.21 9.22 3.67
N TYR A 25 6.70 8.82 4.83
CA TYR A 25 7.50 8.73 6.04
C TYR A 25 8.25 7.40 6.16
N VAL A 26 7.68 6.27 5.72
CA VAL A 26 8.32 4.96 5.90
C VAL A 26 9.18 4.57 4.70
N PHE A 27 8.65 4.68 3.49
CA PHE A 27 9.30 4.13 2.30
C PHE A 27 10.11 5.17 1.53
N ASP A 28 9.56 6.36 1.28
CA ASP A 28 10.27 7.43 0.56
C ASP A 28 11.38 8.06 1.42
N ALA A 29 11.12 8.24 2.71
CA ALA A 29 12.11 8.68 3.69
C ALA A 29 12.92 7.51 4.28
N GLU A 30 12.62 6.27 3.91
CA GLU A 30 13.37 5.09 4.34
C GLU A 30 13.53 4.96 5.88
N ASP A 31 12.54 5.48 6.62
CA ASP A 31 12.58 5.57 8.08
C ASP A 31 11.83 4.39 8.71
N ALA A 32 12.59 3.38 9.14
CA ALA A 32 12.05 2.25 9.88
C ALA A 32 11.42 2.68 11.21
N ASP A 33 11.97 3.70 11.88
CA ASP A 33 11.47 4.16 13.19
C ASP A 33 10.13 4.89 13.04
N ALA A 34 9.73 5.27 11.81
CA ALA A 34 8.41 5.80 11.53
C ALA A 34 7.32 4.73 11.47
N VAL A 35 7.65 3.43 11.29
CA VAL A 35 6.67 2.34 11.13
C VAL A 35 5.61 2.31 12.25
N PRO A 36 5.96 2.44 13.55
CA PRO A 36 4.97 2.43 14.63
C PRO A 36 3.97 3.57 14.64
N ARG A 37 4.21 4.64 13.88
CA ARG A 37 3.26 5.76 13.73
C ARG A 37 2.11 5.43 12.77
N PHE A 38 2.29 4.46 11.87
CA PHE A 38 1.36 4.20 10.78
C PHE A 38 0.76 2.79 10.84
N PHE A 39 1.48 1.79 11.34
CA PHE A 39 1.07 0.39 11.27
C PHE A 39 0.64 -0.16 12.63
N ALA A 40 -0.44 -0.95 12.64
CA ALA A 40 -0.92 -1.64 13.84
C ALA A 40 0.07 -2.71 14.30
N ALA A 41 0.15 -2.98 15.61
CA ALA A 41 1.11 -3.95 16.15
C ALA A 41 0.99 -5.34 15.50
N ASP A 42 -0.24 -5.78 15.26
CA ASP A 42 -0.64 -7.04 14.63
C ASP A 42 -0.88 -6.92 13.11
N TYR A 43 -0.27 -5.92 12.46
CA TYR A 43 -0.41 -5.65 11.02
C TYR A 43 -0.34 -6.93 10.16
N ARG A 44 -1.34 -7.14 9.30
CA ARG A 44 -1.44 -8.31 8.41
C ARG A 44 -1.04 -7.95 6.99
N GLN A 45 0.00 -8.60 6.49
CA GLN A 45 0.55 -8.39 5.16
C GLN A 45 0.26 -9.60 4.28
N HIS A 46 -0.42 -9.38 3.15
CA HIS A 46 -0.74 -10.43 2.18
C HIS A 46 0.16 -10.42 0.94
N MET A 47 0.96 -9.37 0.73
CA MET A 47 1.90 -9.32 -0.38
C MET A 47 3.04 -10.32 -0.15
N PRO A 48 3.29 -11.26 -1.09
CA PRO A 48 4.42 -12.18 -1.01
C PRO A 48 5.75 -11.44 -0.88
N GLY A 49 6.67 -11.97 -0.06
CA GLY A 49 7.99 -11.40 0.16
C GLY A 49 8.04 -10.23 1.16
N VAL A 50 6.90 -9.74 1.66
CA VAL A 50 6.87 -8.75 2.75
C VAL A 50 6.29 -9.41 4.01
N PRO A 51 6.97 -9.34 5.17
CA PRO A 51 6.50 -10.03 6.37
C PRO A 51 5.28 -9.37 7.00
N SER A 52 4.45 -10.19 7.65
CA SER A 52 3.38 -9.72 8.54
C SER A 52 3.91 -9.35 9.93
N GLY A 53 3.20 -8.46 10.61
CA GLY A 53 3.50 -7.94 11.93
C GLY A 53 4.32 -6.66 11.87
N ARG A 54 4.02 -5.69 12.75
CA ARG A 54 4.69 -4.38 12.77
C ARG A 54 6.20 -4.50 12.94
N ALA A 55 6.62 -5.29 13.92
CA ALA A 55 8.05 -5.45 14.23
C ALA A 55 8.81 -6.08 13.06
N ALA A 56 8.18 -7.00 12.32
CA ALA A 56 8.79 -7.61 11.15
C ALA A 56 8.84 -6.64 9.97
N LEU A 57 7.81 -5.80 9.79
CA LEU A 57 7.82 -4.73 8.78
C LEU A 57 8.90 -3.68 9.09
N GLU A 58 9.03 -3.26 10.34
CA GLU A 58 10.08 -2.35 10.79
C GLU A 58 11.47 -2.92 10.49
N HIS A 59 11.70 -4.18 10.84
CA HIS A 59 12.95 -4.85 10.51
C HIS A 59 13.18 -4.91 8.99
N PHE A 60 12.16 -5.26 8.22
CA PHE A 60 12.21 -5.32 6.75
C PHE A 60 12.64 -3.96 6.16
N VAL A 61 12.03 -2.86 6.57
CA VAL A 61 12.40 -1.50 6.14
C VAL A 61 13.86 -1.19 6.52
N ARG A 62 14.24 -1.45 7.78
CA ARG A 62 15.60 -1.19 8.28
C ARG A 62 16.67 -1.95 7.50
N THR A 63 16.39 -3.20 7.12
CA THR A 63 17.33 -4.03 6.35
C THR A 63 17.33 -3.71 4.86
N GLY A 64 16.18 -3.30 4.32
CA GLY A 64 16.03 -2.96 2.91
C GLY A 64 16.64 -1.59 2.55
N PHE A 65 16.70 -0.68 3.51
CA PHE A 65 17.23 0.67 3.35
C PHE A 65 18.30 0.97 4.41
N PRO A 66 19.50 0.38 4.30
CA PRO A 66 20.56 0.52 5.30
C PRO A 66 21.11 1.95 5.41
N ASP A 67 20.92 2.77 4.37
CA ASP A 67 21.40 4.16 4.30
C ASP A 67 20.33 5.19 4.73
N GLY A 68 19.13 4.73 5.12
CA GLY A 68 18.09 5.59 5.69
C GLY A 68 18.41 6.05 7.12
N PRO A 69 17.63 7.00 7.68
CA PRO A 69 16.52 7.71 7.06
C PRO A 69 16.97 8.89 6.19
N LYS A 70 16.12 9.25 5.22
CA LYS A 70 16.23 10.42 4.34
C LYS A 70 15.27 11.53 4.79
N PRO A 71 15.46 12.79 4.35
CA PRO A 71 14.48 13.84 4.58
C PRO A 71 13.11 13.46 4.02
N VAL A 72 12.06 13.66 4.81
CA VAL A 72 10.69 13.34 4.39
C VAL A 72 10.25 14.32 3.30
N PRO A 73 9.84 13.84 2.12
CA PRO A 73 9.39 14.72 1.04
C PRO A 73 8.00 15.30 1.35
N ASP A 74 7.67 16.50 0.85
CA ASP A 74 6.37 17.15 1.04
C ASP A 74 5.20 16.36 0.43
N THR A 75 5.47 15.63 -0.63
CA THR A 75 4.55 14.72 -1.33
C THR A 75 5.24 13.39 -1.60
N PRO A 76 4.50 12.28 -1.85
CA PRO A 76 5.15 11.01 -2.23
C PRO A 76 6.07 11.19 -3.42
N LEU A 77 7.24 10.54 -3.41
CA LEU A 77 8.19 10.56 -4.53
C LEU A 77 7.57 9.94 -5.78
N THR A 78 6.70 8.95 -5.58
CA THR A 78 5.82 8.40 -6.62
C THR A 78 4.37 8.79 -6.32
N PRO A 79 3.82 9.83 -6.98
CA PRO A 79 2.43 10.22 -6.78
C PRO A 79 1.47 9.10 -7.15
N PRO A 80 0.45 8.82 -6.32
CA PRO A 80 -0.57 7.83 -6.66
C PRO A 80 -1.44 8.30 -7.82
N ALA A 81 -1.77 7.38 -8.73
CA ALA A 81 -2.76 7.61 -9.77
C ALA A 81 -4.19 7.56 -9.21
N VAL A 82 -4.42 6.76 -8.16
CA VAL A 82 -5.72 6.59 -7.52
C VAL A 82 -5.57 6.57 -6.01
N VAL A 83 -6.38 7.38 -5.32
CA VAL A 83 -6.59 7.30 -3.87
C VAL A 83 -8.09 7.37 -3.57
N MET A 84 -8.68 6.26 -3.14
CA MET A 84 -10.10 6.17 -2.81
C MET A 84 -10.27 5.54 -1.43
N ALA A 85 -11.31 5.93 -0.71
CA ALA A 85 -11.62 5.34 0.59
C ALA A 85 -13.13 5.15 0.73
N GLU A 86 -13.50 4.03 1.33
CA GLU A 86 -14.86 3.69 1.71
C GLU A 86 -14.84 2.95 3.05
N GLY A 87 -15.58 3.49 4.03
CA GLY A 87 -15.48 3.06 5.43
C GLY A 87 -14.02 3.03 5.91
N ARG A 88 -13.56 1.82 6.25
CA ARG A 88 -12.21 1.56 6.76
C ARG A 88 -11.21 1.12 5.68
N LEU A 89 -11.63 1.00 4.43
CA LEU A 89 -10.76 0.55 3.34
C LEU A 89 -10.24 1.75 2.54
N VAL A 90 -8.98 1.67 2.13
CA VAL A 90 -8.33 2.67 1.26
C VAL A 90 -7.66 1.95 0.10
N ILE A 91 -8.07 2.30 -1.12
CA ILE A 91 -7.37 1.89 -2.34
C ILE A 91 -6.34 2.96 -2.69
N TYR A 92 -5.10 2.54 -2.90
CA TYR A 92 -3.94 3.35 -3.24
C TYR A 92 -3.20 2.69 -4.41
N ALA A 93 -3.36 3.24 -5.62
CA ALA A 93 -2.72 2.72 -6.82
C ALA A 93 -1.57 3.64 -7.24
N VAL A 94 -0.36 3.08 -7.37
CA VAL A 94 0.85 3.81 -7.75
C VAL A 94 1.41 3.30 -9.07
N PRO A 95 1.90 4.20 -9.93
CA PRO A 95 2.63 3.80 -11.13
C PRO A 95 3.96 3.15 -10.78
N ARG A 96 4.25 2.05 -11.46
CA ARG A 96 5.53 1.38 -11.43
C ARG A 96 5.90 1.00 -12.87
N PRO A 97 6.37 1.96 -13.69
CA PRO A 97 6.72 1.70 -15.09
C PRO A 97 7.53 0.43 -15.25
N GLN A 98 7.16 -0.39 -16.23
CA GLN A 98 7.83 -1.66 -16.53
C GLN A 98 8.35 -1.62 -17.98
N PRO A 99 9.49 -2.27 -18.28
CA PRO A 99 9.95 -2.43 -19.64
C PRO A 99 8.87 -3.06 -20.52
N ASP A 100 8.69 -2.51 -21.71
CA ASP A 100 7.76 -3.02 -22.69
C ASP A 100 8.35 -4.25 -23.40
N PRO A 101 7.71 -5.44 -23.30
CA PRO A 101 8.24 -6.66 -23.90
C PRO A 101 8.17 -6.65 -25.44
N GLU A 102 7.29 -5.84 -26.02
CA GLU A 102 7.10 -5.74 -27.47
C GLU A 102 7.85 -4.54 -28.07
N ARG A 103 8.25 -3.56 -27.25
CA ARG A 103 8.95 -2.34 -27.67
C ARG A 103 10.22 -2.09 -26.85
N PRO A 104 11.37 -2.70 -27.23
CA PRO A 104 12.64 -2.50 -26.56
C PRO A 104 13.01 -1.02 -26.40
N GLY A 105 13.41 -0.62 -25.19
CA GLY A 105 13.75 0.76 -24.85
C GLY A 105 12.56 1.65 -24.49
N GLN A 106 11.33 1.12 -24.49
CA GLN A 106 10.14 1.80 -23.99
C GLN A 106 9.65 1.16 -22.69
N GLU A 107 8.85 1.91 -21.94
CA GLU A 107 8.14 1.44 -20.75
C GLU A 107 6.64 1.56 -20.96
N TYR A 108 5.86 0.72 -20.26
CA TYR A 108 4.41 0.85 -20.17
C TYR A 108 3.97 1.19 -18.75
N PRO A 109 2.84 1.91 -18.58
CA PRO A 109 2.34 2.29 -17.27
C PRO A 109 1.69 1.10 -16.58
N TYR A 110 2.45 0.41 -15.75
CA TYR A 110 1.94 -0.61 -14.84
C TYR A 110 1.50 0.05 -13.52
N LEU A 111 0.32 -0.31 -13.02
CA LEU A 111 -0.20 0.19 -11.74
C LEU A 111 -0.15 -0.92 -10.69
N VAL A 112 0.53 -0.66 -9.58
CA VAL A 112 0.43 -1.51 -8.39
C VAL A 112 -0.75 -1.03 -7.56
N PHE A 113 -1.80 -1.85 -7.50
CA PHE A 113 -2.94 -1.60 -6.63
C PHE A 113 -2.64 -2.08 -5.22
N ASN A 114 -2.90 -1.22 -4.24
CA ASN A 114 -2.83 -1.57 -2.83
C ASN A 114 -4.18 -1.27 -2.19
N CYS A 115 -4.67 -2.19 -1.36
CA CYS A 115 -5.82 -2.00 -0.50
C CYS A 115 -5.35 -2.08 0.94
N PHE A 116 -5.65 -1.07 1.74
CA PHE A 116 -5.36 -1.06 3.17
C PHE A 116 -6.65 -1.03 3.98
N ARG A 117 -6.69 -1.80 5.05
CA ARG A 117 -7.69 -1.65 6.11
C ARG A 117 -7.12 -0.81 7.24
N VAL A 118 -7.86 0.23 7.61
CA VAL A 118 -7.57 1.11 8.73
C VAL A 118 -8.34 0.66 9.97
N GLU A 119 -7.66 0.60 11.11
CA GLU A 119 -8.26 0.31 12.39
C GLU A 119 -7.55 1.12 13.48
N ASN A 120 -8.33 1.78 14.34
CA ASN A 120 -7.81 2.62 15.43
C ASN A 120 -6.79 3.68 14.96
N GLY A 121 -6.98 4.22 13.75
CA GLY A 121 -6.09 5.22 13.16
C GLY A 121 -4.77 4.66 12.61
N LEU A 122 -4.64 3.34 12.49
CA LEU A 122 -3.45 2.66 11.98
C LEU A 122 -3.80 1.72 10.82
N LEU A 123 -2.82 1.46 9.96
CA LEU A 123 -2.89 0.45 8.91
C LEU A 123 -2.79 -0.93 9.56
N ALA A 124 -3.89 -1.68 9.53
CA ALA A 124 -4.01 -2.98 10.19
C ALA A 124 -3.86 -4.14 9.22
N GLU A 125 -4.13 -3.95 7.93
CA GLU A 125 -4.04 -5.01 6.94
C GLU A 125 -3.81 -4.46 5.54
N HIS A 126 -3.10 -5.21 4.70
CA HIS A 126 -2.74 -4.81 3.35
C HIS A 126 -2.85 -5.96 2.34
N TRP A 127 -3.53 -5.69 1.23
CA TRP A 127 -3.56 -6.54 0.04
C TRP A 127 -2.97 -5.79 -1.15
N SER A 128 -2.12 -6.45 -1.93
CA SER A 128 -1.56 -5.90 -3.16
C SER A 128 -2.06 -6.65 -4.39
N GLY A 129 -2.13 -5.96 -5.53
CA GLY A 129 -2.26 -6.56 -6.85
C GLY A 129 -1.00 -7.30 -7.31
N LEU A 130 0.13 -7.08 -6.63
CA LEU A 130 1.33 -7.92 -6.73
C LEU A 130 1.18 -9.13 -5.80
N ASN A 131 0.30 -10.06 -6.18
CA ASN A 131 0.13 -11.34 -5.49
C ASN A 131 0.81 -12.48 -6.28
N GLU A 132 0.96 -13.64 -5.64
CA GLU A 132 1.32 -14.85 -6.38
C GLU A 132 0.23 -15.12 -7.42
N ALA A 133 0.60 -15.07 -8.71
CA ALA A 133 -0.29 -15.39 -9.80
C ALA A 133 -0.54 -16.91 -9.81
N ALA A 134 -1.55 -17.37 -9.10
CA ALA A 134 -2.11 -18.70 -9.35
C ALA A 134 -2.89 -18.66 -10.67
N PRO A 135 -2.71 -19.63 -11.58
CA PRO A 135 -3.57 -19.73 -12.76
C PRO A 135 -5.03 -19.85 -12.30
N LEU A 136 -5.90 -19.04 -12.89
CA LEU A 136 -7.32 -19.02 -12.56
C LEU A 136 -7.93 -20.39 -12.90
N ARG A 137 -8.23 -21.21 -11.90
CA ARG A 137 -8.98 -22.47 -12.10
C ARG A 137 -10.47 -22.15 -12.13
N MET A 138 -11.04 -22.14 -13.33
CA MET A 138 -12.48 -21.97 -13.51
C MET A 138 -13.19 -23.26 -13.11
N PRO A 139 -14.14 -23.25 -12.14
CA PRO A 139 -14.92 -24.43 -11.80
C PRO A 139 -15.61 -24.98 -13.07
N GLY A 140 -15.36 -26.25 -13.39
CA GLY A 140 -16.04 -26.97 -14.48
C GLY A 140 -15.44 -26.84 -15.88
N ARG A 141 -14.25 -26.23 -16.05
CA ARG A 141 -13.52 -26.25 -17.34
C ARG A 141 -12.43 -27.31 -17.43
N ASP A 142 -12.08 -27.90 -16.31
CA ASP A 142 -11.31 -29.14 -16.24
C ASP A 142 -12.33 -30.28 -16.11
N GLY A 143 -12.74 -30.83 -17.25
CA GLY A 143 -13.45 -32.11 -17.31
C GLY A 143 -12.54 -33.26 -16.86
N PRO A 144 -13.07 -34.49 -16.73
CA PRO A 144 -12.28 -35.64 -16.29
C PRO A 144 -11.05 -35.90 -17.17
#